data_AF-A0ABD5VHX3-F1
#
_entry.id   AF-A0ABD5VHX3-F1
#
_cell.length_a   1.000
_cell.length_b   1.000
_cell.length_c   1.000
_cell.angle_alpha   90.00
_cell.angle_beta   90.00
_cell.angle_gamma   90.00
#
_symmetry.space_group_name_H-M   'P 1'
#
loop_
_entity.id
_entity.type
_entity.pdbx_description
1 polymer ?
#
loop_
_entity_poly.entity_id
_entity_poly.type
_entity_poly.pdbx_seq_one_letter_code
_entity_poly.pdbx_strand_id
1 'polypeptide(L)'
;MFDRFTSIFGTGSDVPELIIGLGLEDWYKDLDENQRQKLRQHSTFFGTGGETNLLEVGRRETSQTAQEYLKGVGSTAANEGDYDFAEMVLLTALEREDGSATSTHFTYNELIDVYYKQRDSREDAIEKCVECCEKDIQIADEFVREFGEVPRIPAFKRLAIIYEKQERYEEALDVCDKALEIGTTDGTKGGFEGRKERIQRKMN
;
A
#
# COMPACT_ATOMS: atom_id res chain seq x y z
N MET A 1 29.20 -0.26 -48.02
CA MET A 1 29.77 0.25 -46.75
C MET A 1 28.65 0.17 -45.72
N PHE A 2 28.35 -1.06 -45.32
CA PHE A 2 27.37 -1.42 -44.30
C PHE A 2 28.12 -1.64 -43.00
N ASP A 3 27.70 -0.92 -41.96
CA ASP A 3 27.56 -1.36 -40.56
C ASP A 3 27.72 -0.16 -39.61
N ARG A 4 26.57 0.45 -39.29
CA ARG A 4 26.35 1.17 -38.03
C ARG A 4 25.23 0.45 -37.29
N PHE A 5 25.49 -0.79 -36.89
CA PHE A 5 24.65 -1.55 -35.98
C PHE A 5 25.52 -2.42 -35.10
N THR A 6 26.25 -1.82 -34.18
CA THR A 6 26.79 -2.51 -32.99
C THR A 6 27.28 -1.48 -31.98
N SER A 7 26.38 -1.07 -31.07
CA SER A 7 26.68 -0.78 -29.66
C SER A 7 25.48 -0.08 -28.98
N ILE A 8 24.33 -0.77 -28.86
CA ILE A 8 23.24 -0.38 -27.93
C ILE A 8 22.86 -1.58 -27.05
N PHE A 9 23.85 -2.37 -26.66
CA PHE A 9 23.67 -3.38 -25.61
C PHE A 9 24.84 -3.22 -24.63
N GLY A 10 24.74 -2.16 -23.83
CA GLY A 10 25.46 -2.09 -22.57
C GLY A 10 24.90 -3.18 -21.67
N THR A 11 25.70 -4.21 -21.43
CA THR A 11 25.48 -5.18 -20.37
C THR A 11 26.01 -4.55 -19.09
N GLY A 12 25.11 -4.05 -18.24
CA GLY A 12 25.46 -3.41 -16.96
C GLY A 12 24.29 -2.59 -16.42
N SER A 13 23.81 -2.93 -15.22
CA SER A 13 22.71 -2.25 -14.53
C SER A 13 23.10 -0.83 -14.11
N ASP A 14 22.81 0.17 -14.94
CA ASP A 14 22.83 1.55 -14.46
C ASP A 14 21.60 1.75 -13.58
N VAL A 15 21.81 1.72 -12.27
CA VAL A 15 20.77 1.97 -11.26
C VAL A 15 20.23 3.40 -11.49
N PRO A 16 18.91 3.59 -11.61
CA PRO A 16 18.36 4.92 -11.84
C PRO A 16 18.77 5.92 -10.74
N GLU A 17 19.03 7.17 -11.13
CA GLU A 17 19.50 8.20 -10.20
C GLU A 17 18.54 8.44 -9.02
N LEU A 18 17.23 8.32 -9.25
CA LEU A 18 16.22 8.40 -8.20
C LEU A 18 16.33 7.25 -7.19
N ILE A 19 16.62 6.03 -7.66
CA ILE A 19 16.79 4.84 -6.81
C ILE A 19 18.02 5.00 -5.90
N ILE A 20 19.10 5.58 -6.44
CA ILE A 20 20.28 5.98 -5.66
C ILE A 20 19.91 7.00 -4.60
N GLY A 21 19.21 8.07 -4.99
CA GLY A 21 18.77 9.13 -4.09
C GLY A 21 17.87 8.67 -2.94
N LEU A 22 17.06 7.64 -3.19
CA LEU A 22 16.18 7.02 -2.19
C LEU A 22 16.86 5.93 -1.35
N GLY A 23 18.14 5.62 -1.60
CA GLY A 23 18.84 4.55 -0.90
C GLY A 23 18.24 3.16 -1.15
N LEU A 24 17.77 2.91 -2.37
CA LEU A 24 17.12 1.68 -2.82
C LEU A 24 18.02 0.85 -3.76
N GLU A 25 19.31 1.17 -3.83
CA GLU A 25 20.24 0.58 -4.80
C GLU A 25 20.38 -0.94 -4.66
N ASP A 26 20.54 -1.43 -3.43
CA ASP A 26 20.76 -2.85 -3.19
C ASP A 26 19.48 -3.65 -3.50
N TRP A 27 18.32 -3.14 -3.05
CA TRP A 27 17.02 -3.69 -3.43
C TRP A 27 16.84 -3.75 -4.96
N TYR A 28 17.16 -2.67 -5.68
CA TYR A 28 17.04 -2.63 -7.14
C TYR A 28 17.98 -3.63 -7.84
N LYS A 29 19.18 -3.84 -7.30
CA LYS A 29 20.14 -4.83 -7.83
C LYS A 29 19.65 -6.26 -7.62
N ASP A 30 18.89 -6.51 -6.56
CA ASP A 30 18.29 -7.81 -6.28
C ASP A 30 17.05 -8.11 -7.15
N LEU A 31 16.42 -7.09 -7.74
CA LEU A 31 15.31 -7.30 -8.69
C LEU A 31 15.78 -8.01 -9.97
N ASP A 32 14.96 -8.95 -10.44
CA ASP A 32 15.12 -9.54 -11.77
C ASP A 32 14.74 -8.57 -12.90
N GLU A 33 15.05 -8.93 -14.14
CA GLU A 33 14.80 -8.07 -15.30
C GLU A 33 13.31 -7.72 -15.49
N ASN A 34 12.41 -8.68 -15.23
CA ASN A 34 10.97 -8.46 -15.35
C ASN A 34 10.46 -7.55 -14.23
N GLN A 35 10.96 -7.70 -13.01
CA GLN A 35 10.66 -6.82 -11.88
C GLN A 35 11.16 -5.40 -12.11
N ARG A 36 12.36 -5.22 -12.71
CA ARG A 36 12.86 -3.88 -13.09
C ARG A 36 12.01 -3.24 -14.18
N GLN A 37 11.53 -4.02 -15.15
CA GLN A 37 10.61 -3.55 -16.18
C GLN A 37 9.27 -3.12 -15.59
N LYS A 38 8.71 -3.90 -14.67
CA LYS A 38 7.49 -3.53 -13.91
C LYS A 38 7.70 -2.28 -13.06
N LEU A 39 8.82 -2.18 -12.34
CA LEU A 39 9.17 -0.99 -11.57
C LEU A 39 9.21 0.25 -12.47
N ARG A 40 9.82 0.13 -13.66
CA ARG A 40 9.84 1.20 -14.65
C ARG A 40 8.43 1.54 -15.13
N GLN A 41 7.63 0.57 -15.54
CA GLN A 41 6.25 0.79 -15.97
C GLN A 41 5.44 1.55 -14.90
N HIS A 42 5.44 1.04 -13.68
CA HIS A 42 4.62 1.55 -12.57
C HIS A 42 5.17 2.83 -11.92
N SER A 43 6.38 3.26 -12.29
CA SER A 43 6.96 4.58 -11.94
C SER A 43 6.53 5.69 -12.89
N THR A 44 5.62 5.40 -13.82
CA THR A 44 5.09 6.35 -14.80
C THR A 44 3.84 7.02 -14.25
N PHE A 45 3.79 8.34 -14.28
CA PHE A 45 2.61 9.12 -13.89
C PHE A 45 2.08 9.93 -15.07
N PHE A 46 0.76 10.07 -15.15
CA PHE A 46 0.08 10.86 -16.17
C PHE A 46 -0.43 12.16 -15.55
N GLY A 47 0.13 13.29 -15.98
CA GLY A 47 -0.24 14.63 -15.50
C GLY A 47 -0.71 15.56 -16.62
N THR A 48 -1.01 16.81 -16.27
CA THR A 48 -1.38 17.86 -17.24
C THR A 48 -0.26 18.17 -18.25
N GLY A 49 0.98 17.79 -17.94
CA GLY A 49 2.14 17.88 -18.83
C GLY A 49 2.43 16.64 -19.67
N GLY A 50 1.56 15.62 -19.63
CA GLY A 50 1.76 14.34 -20.32
C GLY A 50 2.29 13.23 -19.41
N GLU A 51 2.85 12.20 -20.04
CA GLU A 51 3.47 11.05 -19.39
C GLU A 51 4.85 11.42 -18.83
N THR A 52 5.13 11.08 -17.58
CA THR A 52 6.45 11.26 -16.97
C THR A 52 6.84 10.02 -16.19
N ASN A 53 7.97 9.41 -16.56
CA ASN A 53 8.56 8.30 -15.83
C ASN A 53 9.59 8.82 -14.83
N LEU A 54 9.36 8.59 -13.53
CA LEU A 54 10.23 9.12 -12.47
C LEU A 54 11.66 8.58 -12.52
N LEU A 55 11.88 7.37 -13.07
CA LEU A 55 13.20 6.77 -13.20
C LEU A 55 14.02 7.37 -14.34
N GLU A 56 13.37 8.06 -15.28
CA GLU A 56 14.02 8.63 -16.48
C GLU A 56 14.40 10.10 -16.31
N VAL A 57 13.95 10.77 -15.25
CA VAL A 57 14.18 12.22 -15.03
C VAL A 57 15.65 12.52 -14.70
N GLY A 58 16.47 11.51 -14.36
CA GLY A 58 17.90 11.65 -14.11
C GLY A 58 18.23 12.49 -12.87
N ARG A 59 17.33 12.52 -11.88
CA ARG A 59 17.48 13.30 -10.64
C ARG A 59 17.68 12.37 -9.44
N ARG A 60 18.70 12.68 -8.63
CA ARG A 60 18.91 12.04 -7.31
C ARG A 60 18.05 12.66 -6.22
N GLU A 61 17.81 13.96 -6.29
CA GLU A 61 17.11 14.68 -5.23
C GLU A 61 15.59 14.59 -5.42
N THR A 62 14.90 14.22 -4.34
CA THR A 62 13.45 14.16 -4.23
C THR A 62 13.04 14.53 -2.80
N SER A 63 11.84 15.08 -2.64
CA SER A 63 11.25 15.31 -1.31
C SER A 63 10.55 14.08 -0.75
N GLN A 64 10.34 13.05 -1.57
CA GLN A 64 9.71 11.80 -1.15
C GLN A 64 10.70 10.94 -0.37
N THR A 65 10.19 10.24 0.65
CA THR A 65 10.90 9.12 1.28
C THR A 65 10.88 7.89 0.36
N ALA A 66 11.74 6.91 0.63
CA ALA A 66 11.74 5.64 -0.09
C ALA A 66 10.40 4.93 0.07
N GLN A 67 9.84 4.93 1.29
CA GLN A 67 8.52 4.37 1.54
C GLN A 67 7.41 5.06 0.72
N GLU A 68 7.39 6.39 0.64
CA GLU A 68 6.37 7.11 -0.14
C GLU A 68 6.45 6.81 -1.63
N TYR A 69 7.67 6.77 -2.18
CA TYR A 69 7.91 6.43 -3.58
C TYR A 69 7.43 5.00 -3.88
N LEU A 70 7.87 4.01 -3.09
CA LEU A 70 7.47 2.61 -3.27
C LEU A 70 5.96 2.43 -3.10
N LYS A 71 5.34 3.10 -2.12
CA LYS A 71 3.88 3.12 -1.95
C LYS A 71 3.18 3.66 -3.19
N GLY A 72 3.71 4.72 -3.80
CA GLY A 72 3.20 5.26 -5.07
C GLY A 72 3.25 4.23 -6.20
N VAL A 73 4.41 3.59 -6.40
CA VAL A 73 4.58 2.52 -7.40
C VAL A 73 3.63 1.35 -7.14
N GLY A 74 3.53 0.90 -5.88
CA GLY A 74 2.64 -0.18 -5.47
C GLY A 74 1.16 0.13 -5.73
N SER A 75 0.73 1.37 -5.49
CA SER A 75 -0.63 1.83 -5.78
C SER A 75 -0.91 1.80 -7.29
N THR A 76 0.01 2.30 -8.13
CA THR A 76 -0.12 2.21 -9.59
C THR A 76 -0.25 0.75 -10.04
N ALA A 77 0.64 -0.13 -9.58
CA ALA A 77 0.60 -1.55 -9.90
C ALA A 77 -0.72 -2.22 -9.49
N ALA A 78 -1.21 -1.92 -8.28
CA ALA A 78 -2.49 -2.44 -7.78
C ALA A 78 -3.70 -1.94 -8.58
N ASN A 79 -3.65 -0.72 -9.08
CA ASN A 79 -4.70 -0.16 -9.95
C ASN A 79 -4.71 -0.79 -11.35
N GLU A 80 -3.54 -1.20 -11.85
CA GLU A 80 -3.39 -1.94 -13.10
C GLU A 80 -3.65 -3.46 -12.94
N GLY A 81 -3.87 -3.94 -11.71
CA GLY A 81 -4.15 -5.34 -11.41
C GLY A 81 -2.91 -6.23 -11.30
N ASP A 82 -1.72 -5.65 -11.28
CA ASP A 82 -0.45 -6.36 -11.05
C ASP A 82 -0.22 -6.58 -9.55
N TYR A 83 -1.08 -7.39 -8.94
CA TYR A 83 -1.15 -7.53 -7.49
C TYR A 83 0.10 -8.16 -6.87
N ASP A 84 0.75 -9.10 -7.55
CA ASP A 84 1.96 -9.75 -7.02
C ASP A 84 3.12 -8.75 -6.94
N PHE A 85 3.25 -7.88 -7.95
CA PHE A 85 4.26 -6.83 -7.94
C PHE A 85 3.90 -5.72 -6.93
N ALA A 86 2.62 -5.35 -6.86
CA ALA A 86 2.14 -4.39 -5.86
C ALA A 86 2.45 -4.87 -4.43
N GLU A 87 2.14 -6.13 -4.10
CA GLU A 87 2.44 -6.73 -2.80
C GLU A 87 3.94 -6.64 -2.49
N MET A 88 4.80 -7.09 -3.41
CA MET A 88 6.25 -7.04 -3.23
C MET A 88 6.75 -5.64 -2.91
N VAL A 89 6.38 -4.65 -3.72
CA VAL A 89 6.85 -3.27 -3.57
C VAL A 89 6.30 -2.61 -2.29
N LEU A 90 5.03 -2.86 -1.96
CA LEU A 90 4.42 -2.31 -0.76
C LEU A 90 4.99 -2.93 0.53
N LEU A 91 5.31 -4.22 0.50
CA LEU A 91 6.01 -4.87 1.63
C LEU A 91 7.42 -4.30 1.79
N THR A 92 8.18 -4.10 0.70
CA THR A 92 9.47 -3.40 0.78
C THR A 92 9.32 -1.97 1.29
N ALA A 93 8.22 -1.29 0.96
CA ALA A 93 7.94 0.05 1.49
C ALA A 93 7.78 0.03 3.02
N LEU A 94 7.12 -0.98 3.58
CA LEU A 94 6.95 -1.16 5.03
C LEU A 94 8.23 -1.58 5.77
N GLU A 95 9.22 -2.11 5.06
CA GLU A 95 10.54 -2.43 5.62
C GLU A 95 11.42 -1.18 5.78
N ARG A 96 11.00 -0.03 5.22
CA ARG A 96 11.79 1.20 5.30
C ARG A 96 11.60 1.87 6.67
N GLU A 97 12.70 2.30 7.25
CA GLU A 97 12.72 3.06 8.51
C GLU A 97 12.53 4.57 8.29
N ASP A 98 12.39 5.02 7.03
CA ASP A 98 12.21 6.44 6.67
C ASP A 98 10.75 6.87 6.59
N GLY A 99 9.81 5.98 6.90
CA GLY A 99 8.39 6.27 6.96
C GLY A 99 7.92 7.01 8.20
N SER A 100 6.81 7.70 8.06
CA SER A 100 6.02 8.25 9.16
C SER A 100 4.80 7.37 9.44
N ALA A 101 4.06 7.63 10.53
CA ALA A 101 2.81 6.90 10.78
C ALA A 101 1.79 7.17 9.67
N THR A 102 1.81 8.37 9.08
CA THR A 102 0.98 8.73 7.92
C THR A 102 1.33 7.91 6.68
N SER A 103 2.61 7.86 6.28
CA SER A 103 2.99 7.08 5.09
C SER A 103 2.78 5.58 5.32
N THR A 104 2.98 5.10 6.54
CA THR A 104 2.74 3.70 6.94
C THR A 104 1.27 3.34 6.90
N HIS A 105 0.38 4.18 7.44
CA HIS A 105 -1.07 4.02 7.34
C HIS A 105 -1.50 3.87 5.88
N PHE A 106 -1.07 4.79 5.01
CA PHE A 106 -1.43 4.74 3.60
C PHE A 106 -0.85 3.51 2.89
N THR A 107 0.34 3.05 3.27
CA THR A 107 0.94 1.83 2.70
C THR A 107 0.13 0.58 3.08
N TYR A 108 -0.30 0.45 4.35
CA TYR A 108 -1.21 -0.63 4.74
C TYR A 108 -2.55 -0.56 4.02
N ASN A 109 -3.08 0.64 3.74
CA ASN A 109 -4.34 0.78 3.04
C ASN A 109 -4.27 0.24 1.60
N GLU A 110 -3.15 0.47 0.89
CA GLU A 110 -2.92 -0.13 -0.42
C GLU A 110 -2.84 -1.68 -0.33
N LEU A 111 -2.10 -2.22 0.65
CA LEU A 111 -2.01 -3.69 0.85
C LEU A 111 -3.37 -4.31 1.20
N ILE A 112 -4.14 -3.67 2.08
CA ILE A 112 -5.50 -4.10 2.44
C ILE A 112 -6.36 -4.23 1.18
N ASP A 113 -6.27 -3.28 0.26
CA ASP A 113 -7.03 -3.31 -0.99
C ASP A 113 -6.48 -4.36 -1.97
N VAL A 114 -5.15 -4.52 -2.09
CA VAL A 114 -4.50 -5.59 -2.87
C VAL A 114 -5.00 -6.96 -2.43
N TYR A 115 -4.98 -7.24 -1.13
CA TYR A 115 -5.40 -8.53 -0.60
C TYR A 115 -6.92 -8.71 -0.69
N TYR A 116 -7.71 -7.70 -0.29
CA TYR A 116 -9.16 -7.85 -0.30
C TYR A 116 -9.74 -7.97 -1.71
N LYS A 117 -9.12 -7.37 -2.73
CA LYS A 117 -9.52 -7.57 -4.14
C LYS A 117 -9.31 -9.03 -4.58
N GLN A 118 -8.34 -9.73 -4.01
CA GLN A 118 -8.01 -11.13 -4.32
C GLN A 118 -8.67 -12.16 -3.38
N ARG A 119 -9.49 -11.72 -2.42
CA ARG A 119 -10.09 -12.57 -1.37
C ARG A 119 -10.84 -13.83 -1.85
N ASP A 120 -11.33 -13.83 -3.08
CA ASP A 120 -12.13 -14.93 -3.65
C ASP A 120 -11.28 -15.84 -4.55
N SER A 121 -10.05 -15.44 -4.90
CA SER A 121 -9.18 -16.11 -5.87
C SER A 121 -7.84 -16.58 -5.31
N ARG A 122 -7.44 -16.08 -4.14
CA ARG A 122 -6.16 -16.37 -3.49
C ARG A 122 -6.38 -16.81 -2.04
N GLU A 123 -5.81 -17.95 -1.68
CA GLU A 123 -6.10 -18.67 -0.43
C GLU A 123 -5.72 -17.89 0.83
N ASP A 124 -4.54 -17.28 0.86
CA ASP A 124 -3.99 -16.49 1.99
C ASP A 124 -4.47 -15.03 1.99
N ALA A 125 -5.27 -14.61 1.01
CA ALA A 125 -5.61 -13.19 0.84
C ALA A 125 -6.43 -12.61 1.99
N ILE A 126 -7.38 -13.37 2.56
CA ILE A 126 -8.13 -12.89 3.72
C ILE A 126 -7.25 -12.79 4.96
N GLU A 127 -6.36 -13.76 5.20
CA GLU A 127 -5.45 -13.77 6.34
C GLU A 127 -4.50 -12.56 6.28
N LYS A 128 -3.85 -12.33 5.14
CA LYS A 128 -2.97 -11.17 4.95
C LYS A 128 -3.70 -9.83 5.02
N CYS A 129 -4.96 -9.78 4.54
CA CYS A 129 -5.80 -8.60 4.68
C CYS A 129 -6.08 -8.30 6.17
N VAL A 130 -6.37 -9.32 6.98
CA VAL A 130 -6.55 -9.18 8.43
C VAL A 130 -5.27 -8.67 9.09
N GLU A 131 -4.12 -9.29 8.78
CA GLU A 131 -2.82 -8.88 9.34
C GLU A 131 -2.52 -7.40 9.04
N CYS A 132 -2.75 -6.96 7.80
CA CYS A 132 -2.56 -5.55 7.44
C CYS A 132 -3.54 -4.62 8.15
N CYS A 133 -4.82 -5.02 8.32
CA CYS A 133 -5.78 -4.22 9.08
C CYS A 133 -5.34 -4.10 10.54
N GLU A 134 -4.88 -5.19 11.16
CA GLU A 134 -4.44 -5.18 12.56
C GLU A 134 -3.21 -4.30 12.75
N LYS A 135 -2.22 -4.40 11.86
CA LYS A 135 -1.03 -3.53 11.88
C LYS A 135 -1.36 -2.05 11.65
N ASP A 136 -2.29 -1.74 10.75
CA ASP A 136 -2.77 -0.36 10.54
C ASP A 136 -3.49 0.19 11.79
N ILE A 137 -4.31 -0.65 12.43
CA ILE A 137 -5.01 -0.29 13.68
C ILE A 137 -4.04 -0.07 14.84
N GLN A 138 -2.95 -0.85 14.92
CA GLN A 138 -1.93 -0.71 15.97
C GLN A 138 -1.25 0.66 15.95
N ILE A 139 -1.12 1.28 14.77
CA ILE A 139 -0.50 2.62 14.63
C ILE A 139 -1.54 3.75 14.61
N ALA A 140 -2.83 3.47 14.77
CA ALA A 140 -3.90 4.44 14.56
C ALA A 140 -3.77 5.70 15.44
N ASP A 141 -3.42 5.56 16.72
CA ASP A 141 -3.22 6.69 17.63
C ASP A 141 -2.04 7.59 17.21
N GLU A 142 -0.96 6.97 16.73
CA GLU A 142 0.20 7.71 16.23
C GLU A 142 -0.12 8.43 14.93
N PHE A 143 -0.80 7.73 14.01
CA PHE A 143 -1.29 8.31 12.77
C PHE A 143 -2.21 9.51 13.02
N VAL A 144 -3.23 9.39 13.89
CA VAL A 144 -4.15 10.49 14.21
C VAL A 144 -3.39 11.69 14.79
N ARG A 145 -2.43 11.44 15.69
CA ARG A 145 -1.61 12.49 16.29
C ARG A 145 -0.76 13.22 15.26
N GLU A 146 -0.15 12.49 14.34
CA GLU A 146 0.68 13.03 13.27
C GLU A 146 -0.17 13.78 12.22
N PHE A 147 -1.34 13.24 11.87
CA PHE A 147 -2.26 13.81 10.88
C PHE A 147 -2.91 15.11 11.38
N GLY A 148 -3.07 15.27 12.69
CA GLY A 148 -3.54 16.51 13.34
C GLY A 148 -5.06 16.66 13.43
N GLU A 149 -5.81 15.73 12.84
CA GLU A 149 -7.26 15.56 13.01
C GLU A 149 -7.58 14.05 13.00
N VAL A 150 -8.82 13.67 13.26
CA VAL A 150 -9.24 12.26 13.18
C VAL A 150 -9.75 11.96 11.76
N PRO A 151 -8.94 11.33 10.88
CA PRO A 151 -9.39 10.95 9.56
C PRO A 151 -10.25 9.69 9.63
N ARG A 152 -10.81 9.32 8.47
CA ARG A 152 -11.33 7.97 8.27
C ARG A 152 -10.17 6.98 8.24
N ILE A 153 -10.27 5.90 9.02
CA ILE A 153 -9.32 4.78 9.03
C ILE A 153 -10.05 3.53 8.49
N PRO A 154 -9.93 3.20 7.19
CA PRO A 154 -10.67 2.11 6.55
C PRO A 154 -10.42 0.72 7.14
N ALA A 155 -9.24 0.47 7.74
CA ALA A 155 -8.88 -0.81 8.34
C ALA A 155 -9.90 -1.30 9.37
N PHE A 156 -10.39 -0.43 10.27
CA PHE A 156 -11.42 -0.80 11.25
C PHE A 156 -12.68 -1.35 10.59
N LYS A 157 -13.16 -0.66 9.55
CA LYS A 157 -14.34 -1.11 8.80
C LYS A 157 -14.08 -2.44 8.12
N ARG A 158 -12.93 -2.58 7.48
CA ARG A 158 -12.54 -3.78 6.73
C ARG A 158 -12.48 -4.99 7.65
N LEU A 159 -11.77 -4.86 8.77
CA LEU A 159 -11.58 -5.92 9.75
C LEU A 159 -12.92 -6.34 10.37
N ALA A 160 -13.76 -5.38 10.77
CA ALA A 160 -15.08 -5.68 11.30
C ALA A 160 -15.98 -6.42 10.28
N ILE A 161 -15.88 -6.12 8.98
CA ILE A 161 -16.59 -6.86 7.92
C ILE A 161 -16.07 -8.29 7.80
N ILE A 162 -14.75 -8.49 7.85
CA ILE A 162 -14.15 -9.81 7.74
C ILE A 162 -14.56 -10.67 8.94
N TYR A 163 -14.44 -10.16 10.17
CA TYR A 163 -14.86 -10.85 11.38
C TYR A 163 -16.37 -11.13 11.40
N GLU A 164 -17.21 -10.17 10.98
CA GLU A 164 -18.66 -10.39 10.84
C GLU A 164 -18.98 -11.53 9.86
N LYS A 165 -18.26 -11.63 8.74
CA LYS A 165 -18.43 -12.73 7.76
C LYS A 165 -17.91 -14.08 8.24
N GLN A 166 -16.92 -14.08 9.12
CA GLN A 166 -16.36 -15.27 9.75
C GLN A 166 -17.17 -15.70 11.00
N GLU A 167 -18.30 -15.04 11.29
CA GLU A 167 -19.11 -15.26 12.49
C GLU A 167 -18.35 -15.00 13.81
N ARG A 168 -17.22 -14.30 13.72
CA ARG A 168 -16.40 -13.82 14.84
C ARG A 168 -16.99 -12.51 15.39
N TYR A 169 -18.22 -12.60 15.91
CA TYR A 169 -19.01 -11.42 16.26
C TYR A 169 -18.42 -10.60 17.40
N GLU A 170 -17.87 -11.25 18.44
CA GLU A 170 -17.24 -10.55 19.56
C GLU A 170 -16.05 -9.71 19.07
N GLU A 171 -15.17 -10.29 18.25
CA GLU A 171 -14.02 -9.60 17.69
C GLU A 171 -14.44 -8.47 16.74
N ALA A 172 -15.52 -8.67 15.97
CA ALA A 172 -16.08 -7.61 15.15
C ALA A 172 -16.61 -6.43 15.99
N LEU A 173 -17.18 -6.69 17.17
CA LEU A 173 -17.62 -5.66 18.12
C LEU A 173 -16.43 -4.93 18.74
N ASP A 174 -15.39 -5.65 19.16
CA ASP A 174 -14.17 -5.06 19.73
C ASP A 174 -13.49 -4.10 18.75
N VAL A 175 -13.44 -4.46 17.46
CA VAL A 175 -12.93 -3.57 16.41
C VAL A 175 -13.78 -2.31 16.27
N CYS A 176 -15.11 -2.42 16.37
CA CYS A 176 -15.99 -1.27 16.33
C CYS A 176 -15.80 -0.37 17.56
N ASP A 177 -15.61 -0.95 18.74
CA ASP A 177 -15.36 -0.22 19.98
C ASP A 177 -14.06 0.57 19.94
N LYS A 178 -12.96 -0.06 19.50
CA LYS A 178 -11.69 0.65 19.27
C LYS A 178 -11.83 1.81 18.27
N ALA A 179 -12.61 1.62 17.20
CA ALA A 179 -12.84 2.68 16.22
C ALA A 179 -13.61 3.87 16.82
N LEU A 180 -14.57 3.61 17.72
CA LEU A 180 -15.30 4.64 18.44
C LEU A 180 -14.43 5.36 19.48
N GLU A 181 -13.51 4.65 20.14
CA GLU A 181 -12.52 5.25 21.05
C GLU A 181 -11.58 6.22 20.32
N ILE A 182 -11.10 5.84 19.12
CA ILE A 182 -10.33 6.72 18.24
C ILE A 182 -11.18 7.91 17.72
N GLY A 183 -12.51 7.73 17.64
CA GLY A 183 -13.43 8.71 17.08
C GLY A 183 -13.52 8.69 15.55
N THR A 184 -13.04 7.63 14.89
CA THR A 184 -13.11 7.50 13.42
C THR A 184 -14.48 6.98 12.97
N THR A 185 -14.81 7.14 11.70
CA THR A 185 -16.09 6.73 11.11
C THR A 185 -15.93 5.63 10.06
N ASP A 186 -16.93 4.75 9.95
CA ASP A 186 -16.97 3.71 8.91
C ASP A 186 -17.46 4.25 7.54
N GLY A 187 -17.76 5.55 7.46
CA GLY A 187 -18.21 6.25 6.26
C GLY A 187 -19.69 6.02 5.91
N THR A 188 -20.47 5.39 6.78
CA THR A 188 -21.92 5.26 6.64
C THR A 188 -22.65 6.23 7.58
N LYS A 189 -23.94 6.47 7.32
CA LYS A 189 -24.78 7.32 8.19
C LYS A 189 -24.83 6.84 9.65
N GLY A 190 -24.79 5.52 9.86
CA GLY A 190 -24.85 4.93 11.19
C GLY A 190 -23.50 4.72 11.87
N GLY A 191 -22.38 4.97 11.17
CA GLY A 191 -21.04 4.79 11.71
C GLY A 191 -20.78 3.39 12.29
N PHE A 192 -19.87 3.34 13.26
CA PHE A 192 -19.57 2.11 13.99
C PHE A 192 -20.68 1.73 14.97
N GLU A 193 -21.48 2.67 15.51
CA GLU A 193 -22.62 2.32 16.38
C GLU A 193 -23.67 1.49 15.63
N GLY A 194 -24.09 1.93 14.45
CA GLY A 194 -25.05 1.20 13.62
C GLY A 194 -24.50 -0.14 13.11
N ARG A 195 -23.18 -0.28 12.96
CA ARG A 195 -22.53 -1.57 12.69
C ARG A 195 -22.63 -2.50 13.90
N LYS A 196 -22.34 -2.03 15.12
CA LYS A 196 -22.50 -2.81 16.35
C LYS A 196 -23.92 -3.31 16.52
N GLU A 197 -24.92 -2.45 16.35
CA GLU A 197 -26.34 -2.84 16.45
C GLU A 197 -26.73 -3.93 15.45
N ARG A 198 -26.13 -3.93 14.25
CA ARG A 198 -26.38 -4.98 13.25
C ARG A 198 -25.71 -6.29 13.66
N ILE A 199 -24.47 -6.25 14.16
CA ILE A 199 -23.74 -7.44 14.62
C ILE A 199 -24.45 -8.07 15.83
N GLN A 200 -24.84 -7.27 16.83
CA GLN A 200 -25.56 -7.75 18.01
C GLN A 200 -26.89 -8.45 17.66
N ARG A 201 -27.58 -7.99 16.61
CA ARG A 201 -28.79 -8.66 16.12
C ARG A 201 -28.54 -10.03 15.49
N LYS A 202 -27.33 -10.33 15.03
CA LYS A 202 -26.95 -11.64 14.48
C LYS A 202 -26.50 -12.64 15.54
N MET A 203 -26.18 -12.16 16.74
CA MET A 203 -25.78 -13.00 17.88
C MET A 203 -26.98 -13.60 18.62
N ASN A 204 -28.19 -13.07 18.39
CA ASN A 204 -29.44 -13.55 18.96
C ASN A 204 -30.20 -14.42 17.96
#